data_AF-A0A4R9PXQ8-F1
#
_entry.id   AF-A0A4R9PXQ8-F1
#
_cell.length_a   1.000
_cell.length_b   1.000
_cell.length_c   1.000
_cell.angle_alpha   90.00
_cell.angle_beta   90.00
_cell.angle_gamma   90.00
#
_symmetry.space_group_name_H-M   'P 1'
#
loop_
_entity.id
_entity.type
_entity.pdbx_description
1 polymer ?
#
loop_
_entity_poly.entity_id
_entity_poly.type
_entity_poly.pdbx_seq_one_letter_code
_entity_poly.pdbx_strand_id
1 'polypeptide(L)'
;LLFSNDPQWAARLTDPQTGPDKTYHVQVDGLPDAATLAALQAGVEDEGEFLAARAVHVLRRGDKTAWLEVVLDEGRNRHIRRLLAAFDLQVLRLVRVAIG
;
A
#
# COMPACT_ATOMS: atom_id res chain seq x y z
N LEU A 1 20.08 5.06 -1.83
CA LEU A 1 20.06 6.24 -0.93
C LEU A 1 18.69 6.28 -0.26
N LEU A 2 18.63 6.02 1.05
CA LEU A 2 17.43 6.12 1.89
C LEU A 2 17.68 7.25 2.90
N PHE A 3 16.80 8.24 2.92
CA PHE A 3 16.70 9.24 3.97
C PHE A 3 15.25 9.23 4.44
N SER A 4 15.02 8.97 5.72
CA SER A 4 13.70 9.08 6.35
C SER A 4 13.87 9.81 7.68
N ASN A 5 13.21 10.96 7.80
CA ASN A 5 13.28 11.88 8.95
C ASN A 5 12.02 11.76 9.83
N ASP A 6 11.69 10.58 10.36
CA ASP A 6 10.66 10.54 11.41
C ASP A 6 10.89 9.44 12.47
N PRO A 7 11.36 9.81 13.69
CA PRO A 7 11.82 8.86 14.71
C PRO A 7 10.71 8.26 15.61
N GLN A 8 9.42 8.41 15.30
CA GLN A 8 8.32 7.91 16.15
C GLN A 8 7.66 6.59 15.68
N TRP A 9 8.00 6.09 14.48
CA TRP A 9 7.34 4.92 13.87
C TRP A 9 8.02 3.56 14.19
N ALA A 10 9.04 3.56 15.05
CA ALA A 10 9.92 2.41 15.31
C ALA A 10 9.36 1.36 16.30
N ALA A 11 8.20 1.57 16.92
CA ALA A 11 7.75 0.78 18.07
C ALA A 11 6.81 -0.41 17.76
N ARG A 12 6.49 -0.71 16.49
CA ARG A 12 5.58 -1.82 16.12
C ARG A 12 6.15 -2.86 15.15
N LEU A 13 7.40 -2.70 14.74
CA LEU A 13 8.05 -3.50 13.70
C LEU A 13 8.82 -4.68 14.32
N THR A 14 8.10 -5.68 14.82
CA THR A 14 8.74 -6.89 15.40
C THR A 14 7.97 -8.14 15.01
N ASP A 15 8.07 -8.54 13.74
CA ASP A 15 7.78 -9.91 13.30
C ASP A 15 8.73 -10.33 12.15
N PRO A 16 9.62 -11.33 12.32
CA PRO A 16 10.75 -11.56 11.43
C PRO A 16 10.60 -12.71 10.41
N GLN A 17 9.38 -13.14 10.05
CA GLN A 17 9.21 -14.35 9.21
C GLN A 17 9.02 -14.11 7.70
N THR A 18 8.72 -12.88 7.28
CA THR A 18 8.57 -12.49 5.88
C THR A 18 9.71 -11.54 5.49
N GLY A 19 10.08 -11.46 4.21
CA GLY A 19 11.11 -10.52 3.74
C GLY A 19 10.84 -9.07 4.18
N PRO A 20 11.82 -8.16 4.03
CA PRO A 20 11.66 -6.80 4.53
C PRO A 20 10.41 -6.15 3.93
N ASP A 21 9.57 -5.60 4.81
CA ASP A 21 8.36 -4.89 4.42
C ASP A 21 8.73 -3.75 3.45
N LYS A 22 7.90 -3.57 2.44
CA LYS A 22 8.08 -2.53 1.42
C LYS A 22 6.96 -1.53 1.57
N THR A 23 7.31 -0.30 1.89
CA THR A 23 6.34 0.79 2.02
C THR A 23 6.33 1.63 0.76
N TYR A 24 5.12 1.83 0.23
CA TYR A 24 4.87 2.60 -0.98
C TYR A 24 3.89 3.73 -0.67
N HIS A 25 4.17 4.91 -1.22
CA HIS A 25 3.22 5.99 -1.30
C HIS A 25 2.61 6.00 -2.70
N VAL A 26 1.28 5.89 -2.75
CA VAL A 26 0.50 5.69 -3.96
C VAL A 26 -0.52 6.80 -4.08
N GLN A 27 -0.52 7.51 -5.20
CA GLN A 27 -1.60 8.43 -5.52
C GLN A 27 -2.64 7.71 -6.37
N VAL A 28 -3.90 7.75 -5.95
CA VAL A 28 -5.04 7.15 -6.66
C VAL A 28 -6.02 8.22 -7.15
N ASP A 29 -6.74 7.92 -8.21
CA ASP A 29 -7.77 8.77 -8.85
C ASP A 29 -9.15 8.70 -8.17
N GLY A 30 -9.17 8.48 -6.87
CA GLY A 30 -10.39 8.38 -6.10
C GLY A 30 -10.17 8.68 -4.61
N LEU A 31 -11.27 8.64 -3.87
CA LEU A 31 -11.29 8.82 -2.42
C LEU A 31 -11.73 7.51 -1.76
N PRO A 32 -10.78 6.59 -1.48
CA PRO A 32 -11.13 5.34 -0.81
C PRO A 32 -11.68 5.62 0.59
N ASP A 33 -12.83 5.00 0.84
CA ASP A 33 -13.49 4.99 2.13
C ASP A 33 -12.96 3.86 3.03
N ALA A 34 -13.44 3.79 4.26
CA ALA A 34 -12.96 2.79 5.22
C ALA A 34 -13.24 1.35 4.76
N ALA A 35 -14.35 1.12 4.04
CA ALA A 35 -14.69 -0.19 3.50
C ALA A 35 -13.70 -0.63 2.42
N THR A 36 -13.33 0.28 1.52
CA THR A 36 -12.33 0.03 0.48
C THR A 36 -10.96 -0.28 1.10
N LEU A 37 -10.55 0.49 2.11
CA LEU A 37 -9.27 0.23 2.81
C LEU A 37 -9.25 -1.13 3.50
N ALA A 38 -10.36 -1.52 4.13
CA ALA A 38 -10.50 -2.85 4.72
C ALA A 38 -10.46 -3.96 3.66
N ALA A 39 -11.09 -3.74 2.50
CA ALA A 39 -11.09 -4.70 1.40
C ALA A 39 -9.70 -4.87 0.77
N LEU A 40 -8.92 -3.79 0.65
CA LEU A 40 -7.52 -3.85 0.20
C LEU A 40 -6.64 -4.70 1.13
N GLN A 41 -6.94 -4.69 2.45
CA GLN A 41 -6.25 -5.53 3.44
C GLN A 41 -6.79 -6.96 3.44
N ALA A 42 -8.09 -7.14 3.24
CA ALA A 42 -8.70 -8.46 3.11
C ALA A 42 -8.20 -9.20 1.85
N GLY A 43 -7.82 -8.46 0.81
CA GLY A 43 -7.23 -9.00 -0.41
C GLY A 43 -8.26 -9.44 -1.45
N VAL A 44 -7.75 -9.78 -2.63
CA VAL A 44 -8.52 -10.20 -3.80
C VAL A 44 -7.73 -11.24 -4.57
N GLU A 45 -8.43 -12.18 -5.22
CA GLU A 45 -7.81 -13.08 -6.18
C GLU A 45 -7.74 -12.41 -7.56
N ASP A 46 -6.55 -12.35 -8.14
CA ASP A 46 -6.29 -11.76 -9.45
C ASP A 46 -5.32 -12.66 -10.23
N GLU A 47 -5.72 -13.09 -11.42
CA GLU A 47 -4.96 -14.03 -12.28
C GLU A 47 -4.47 -15.31 -11.57
N GLY A 48 -5.24 -15.83 -10.61
CA GLY A 48 -4.89 -17.02 -9.81
C GLY A 48 -3.86 -16.75 -8.70
N GLU A 49 -3.55 -15.48 -8.43
CA GLU A 49 -2.75 -15.05 -7.29
C GLU A 49 -3.62 -14.31 -6.28
N PHE A 50 -3.40 -14.54 -4.99
CA PHE A 50 -4.03 -13.75 -3.95
C PHE A 50 -3.19 -12.50 -3.68
N LEU A 51 -3.77 -11.33 -3.93
CA LEU A 51 -3.15 -10.03 -3.71
C LEU A 51 -3.81 -9.36 -2.51
N ALA A 52 -3.03 -9.06 -1.47
CA ALA A 52 -3.47 -8.27 -0.33
C ALA A 52 -2.42 -7.21 0.02
N ALA A 53 -2.86 -6.15 0.69
CA ALA A 53 -1.95 -5.22 1.33
C ALA A 53 -1.82 -5.57 2.82
N ARG A 54 -0.60 -5.64 3.33
CA ARG A 54 -0.36 -5.89 4.76
C ARG A 54 -0.93 -4.76 5.62
N ALA A 55 -0.77 -3.53 5.16
CA ALA A 55 -1.37 -2.35 5.76
C ALA A 55 -1.68 -1.32 4.67
N VAL A 56 -2.76 -0.56 4.87
CA VAL A 56 -3.12 0.58 4.02
C VAL A 56 -3.60 1.72 4.88
N HIS A 57 -3.00 2.90 4.69
CA HIS A 57 -3.35 4.13 5.40
C HIS A 57 -3.54 5.29 4.43
N VAL A 58 -4.50 6.17 4.70
CA VAL A 58 -4.67 7.41 3.94
C VAL A 58 -3.74 8.47 4.50
N LEU A 59 -2.79 8.92 3.69
CA LEU A 59 -1.85 9.99 4.05
C LEU A 59 -2.46 11.37 3.84
N ARG A 60 -3.18 11.54 2.72
CA ARG A 60 -3.83 12.81 2.35
C ARG A 60 -5.01 12.54 1.43
N ARG A 61 -6.09 13.29 1.61
CA ARG A 61 -7.20 13.39 0.67
C ARG A 61 -7.14 14.75 -0.03
N GLY A 62 -7.24 14.76 -1.35
CA GLY A 62 -7.56 15.95 -2.15
C GLY A 62 -9.02 15.92 -2.58
N ASP A 63 -9.38 16.72 -3.59
CA ASP A 63 -10.78 16.78 -4.07
C ASP A 63 -11.18 15.54 -4.87
N LYS A 64 -10.29 15.05 -5.73
CA LYS A 64 -10.53 13.90 -6.63
C LYS A 64 -9.45 12.81 -6.56
N THR A 65 -8.45 13.00 -5.72
CA THR A 65 -7.33 12.06 -5.60
C THR A 65 -6.97 11.88 -4.14
N ALA A 66 -6.48 10.69 -3.78
CA ALA A 66 -5.93 10.42 -2.45
C ALA A 66 -4.50 9.89 -2.54
N TRP A 67 -3.73 10.17 -1.50
CA TRP A 67 -2.45 9.53 -1.24
C TRP A 67 -2.62 8.44 -0.20
N LEU A 68 -2.16 7.25 -0.52
CA LEU A 68 -2.18 6.06 0.31
C LEU A 68 -0.76 5.63 0.62
N GLU A 69 -0.53 5.24 1.86
CA GLU A 69 0.59 4.40 2.23
C GLU A 69 0.14 2.95 2.14
N VAL A 70 0.88 2.14 1.39
CA VAL A 70 0.62 0.71 1.20
C VAL A 70 1.87 -0.05 1.60
N VAL A 71 1.73 -0.96 2.55
CA VAL A 71 2.80 -1.86 2.99
C VAL A 71 2.56 -3.24 2.38
N LEU A 72 3.60 -3.80 1.77
CA LEU A 72 3.62 -5.16 1.24
C LEU A 72 4.78 -5.95 1.85
N ASP A 73 4.52 -7.19 2.25
CA ASP A 73 5.54 -8.17 2.67
C ASP A 73 6.24 -8.81 1.47
N GLU A 74 5.53 -8.96 0.35
CA GLU A 74 6.04 -9.51 -0.90
C GLU A 74 6.11 -8.47 -2.03
N GLY A 75 6.94 -8.74 -3.03
CA GLY A 75 7.14 -7.85 -4.19
C GLY A 75 6.68 -8.51 -5.48
N ARG A 76 5.40 -8.88 -5.60
CA ARG A 76 4.87 -9.48 -6.84
C ARG A 76 4.84 -8.47 -7.98
N ASN A 77 4.91 -8.97 -9.21
CA ASN A 77 4.90 -8.12 -10.41
C ASN A 77 3.61 -7.29 -10.46
N ARG A 78 3.75 -5.96 -10.43
CA ARG A 78 2.65 -4.98 -10.46
C ARG A 78 1.59 -5.14 -9.34
N HIS A 79 1.92 -5.79 -8.22
CA HIS A 79 1.00 -6.08 -7.10
C HIS A 79 0.09 -4.90 -6.74
N ILE A 80 0.67 -3.75 -6.39
CA ILE A 80 -0.09 -2.56 -5.96
C ILE A 80 -1.07 -2.08 -7.04
N ARG A 81 -0.64 -2.09 -8.30
CA ARG A 81 -1.46 -1.62 -9.41
C ARG A 81 -2.62 -2.59 -9.68
N ARG A 82 -2.36 -3.89 -9.60
CA ARG A 82 -3.36 -4.96 -9.78
C ARG A 82 -4.38 -4.93 -8.65
N LEU A 83 -3.89 -4.90 -7.40
CA LEU A 83 -4.72 -4.81 -6.20
C LEU A 83 -5.65 -3.58 -6.24
N LEU A 84 -5.12 -2.38 -6.51
CA LEU A 84 -5.95 -1.17 -6.54
C LEU A 84 -6.94 -1.17 -7.72
N ALA A 85 -6.54 -1.67 -8.89
CA ALA A 85 -7.42 -1.78 -10.04
C ALA A 85 -8.62 -2.71 -9.80
N ALA A 86 -8.45 -3.76 -8.97
CA ALA A 86 -9.54 -4.65 -8.58
C ALA A 86 -10.63 -3.95 -7.72
N PHE A 87 -10.32 -2.78 -7.16
CA PHE A 87 -11.26 -1.94 -6.40
C PHE A 87 -11.56 -0.62 -7.13
N ASP A 88 -11.45 -0.59 -8.45
CA ASP A 88 -11.74 0.57 -9.30
C ASP A 88 -10.90 1.83 -8.98
N LEU A 89 -9.70 1.65 -8.42
CA LEU A 89 -8.75 2.73 -8.14
C LEU A 89 -7.57 2.69 -9.12
N GLN A 90 -7.43 3.71 -9.95
CA GLN A 90 -6.27 3.85 -10.84
C GLN A 90 -5.09 4.49 -10.12
N VAL A 91 -3.92 3.88 -10.29
CA VAL A 91 -2.66 4.39 -9.75
C VAL A 91 -2.07 5.47 -10.65
N LEU A 92 -2.20 6.72 -10.20
CA LEU A 92 -1.63 7.91 -10.85
C LEU A 92 -0.13 8.03 -10.60
N ARG A 93 0.31 7.76 -9.37
CA ARG A 93 1.73 7.84 -8.97
C ARG A 93 2.05 6.73 -7.98
N LEU A 94 3.25 6.16 -8.10
CA LEU A 94 3.73 5.12 -7.22
C LEU A 94 5.18 5.42 -6.85
N VAL A 95 5.47 5.60 -5.56
CA VAL A 95 6.81 5.87 -5.04
C VAL A 95 7.10 4.88 -3.94
N ARG A 96 8.21 4.15 -4.02
CA ARG A 96 8.69 3.34 -2.91
C ARG A 96 9.46 4.23 -1.95
N VAL A 97 9.02 4.28 -0.70
CA VAL A 97 9.58 5.19 0.32
C VAL A 97 10.46 4.46 1.33
N ALA A 98 10.22 3.17 1.58
CA ALA A 98 11.03 2.36 2.48
C ALA A 98 11.16 0.91 1.99
N ILE A 99 12.22 0.26 2.44
CA ILE A 99 12.46 -1.18 2.36
C ILE A 99 13.07 -1.57 3.70
N GLY A 100 12.42 -2.47 4.44
CA GLY A 100 12.85 -2.88 5.77
C GLY A 100 12.02 -2.25 6.85
#